data_AF-A0A2G9XPA4-F1
#
_entry.id   AF-A0A2G9XPA4-F1
#
_cell.length_a   1.000
_cell.length_b   1.000
_cell.length_c   1.000
_cell.angle_alpha   90.00
_cell.angle_beta   90.00
_cell.angle_gamma   90.00
#
_symmetry.space_group_name_H-M   'P 1'
#
loop_
_entity.id
_entity.type
_entity.pdbx_description
1 polymer ?
#
loop_
_entity_poly.entity_id
_entity_poly.type
_entity_poly.pdbx_seq_one_letter_code
_entity_poly.pdbx_strand_id
1 'polypeptide(L)'
;MACEFSCRMPERIKKLILLAPALNHMPHEICLDMKLNFPITIYHGNRDNVIPPGEVYEIARKLFTNLSYHLVPDDHSLHSTFVGLDWDSLLS
;
A
#
# COMPACT_ATOMS: atom_id res chain seq x y z
N MET A 1 -8.64 -5.86 -1.30
CA MET A 1 -8.20 -7.23 -1.66
C MET A 1 -6.80 -7.56 -1.13
N ALA A 2 -5.70 -7.00 -1.66
CA ALA A 2 -4.35 -7.40 -1.22
C ALA A 2 -4.08 -7.17 0.28
N CYS A 3 -4.33 -5.96 0.78
CA CYS A 3 -4.17 -5.63 2.21
C CYS A 3 -5.05 -6.50 3.12
N GLU A 4 -6.30 -6.74 2.73
CA GLU A 4 -7.22 -7.62 3.47
C GLU A 4 -6.68 -9.05 3.58
N PHE A 5 -6.18 -9.62 2.48
CA PHE A 5 -5.56 -10.94 2.50
C PHE A 5 -4.36 -10.97 3.46
N SER A 6 -3.52 -9.93 3.40
CA SER A 6 -2.36 -9.80 4.29
C SER A 6 -2.72 -9.67 5.76
N CYS A 7 -3.88 -9.10 6.12
CA CYS A 7 -4.37 -9.11 7.50
C CYS A 7 -4.91 -10.48 7.92
N ARG A 8 -5.56 -11.22 7.01
CA ARG A 8 -6.12 -12.54 7.32
C ARG A 8 -5.05 -13.64 7.42
N MET A 9 -3.95 -13.51 6.68
CA MET A 9 -2.90 -14.52 6.54
C MET A 9 -1.49 -13.90 6.63
N PRO A 10 -1.16 -13.13 7.68
CA PRO A 10 0.08 -12.35 7.75
C PRO A 10 1.34 -13.21 7.68
N GLU A 11 1.31 -14.43 8.23
CA GLU A 11 2.42 -15.40 8.21
C GLU A 11 2.76 -15.93 6.81
N ARG A 12 1.85 -15.75 5.85
CA ARG A 12 2.06 -16.17 4.45
C ARG A 12 2.64 -15.06 3.59
N ILE A 13 2.86 -13.86 4.15
CA ILE A 13 3.33 -12.70 3.40
C ILE A 13 4.80 -12.46 3.69
N LYS A 14 5.65 -12.66 2.66
CA LYS A 14 7.06 -12.25 2.72
C LYS A 14 7.24 -10.74 2.50
N LYS A 15 6.42 -10.15 1.63
CA LYS A 15 6.50 -8.77 1.18
C LYS A 15 5.16 -8.34 0.56
N LEU A 16 4.81 -7.06 0.64
CA LEU A 16 3.61 -6.52 0.01
C LEU A 16 3.95 -5.22 -0.74
N ILE A 17 3.57 -5.17 -2.02
CA ILE A 17 3.65 -3.95 -2.84
C ILE A 17 2.23 -3.51 -3.17
N LEU A 18 1.87 -2.28 -2.84
CA LEU A 18 0.57 -1.68 -3.11
C LEU A 18 0.72 -0.47 -4.02
N LEU A 19 -0.18 -0.36 -5.00
CA LEU A 19 -0.22 0.70 -6.00
C LEU A 19 -1.55 1.42 -5.88
N ALA A 20 -1.52 2.71 -5.53
CA ALA A 20 -2.69 3.54 -5.26
C ALA A 20 -3.81 2.82 -4.46
N PRO A 21 -3.50 2.22 -3.29
CA PRO A 21 -4.42 1.32 -2.62
C PRO A 21 -5.60 2.04 -1.97
N ALA A 22 -6.80 1.51 -2.15
CA ALA A 22 -8.04 1.96 -1.50
C ALA A 22 -8.15 1.51 -0.02
N LEU A 23 -7.16 1.84 0.82
CA LEU A 23 -7.15 1.43 2.23
C LEU A 23 -8.31 2.04 3.04
N ASN A 24 -8.74 3.25 2.69
CA ASN A 24 -9.89 3.94 3.27
C ASN A 24 -11.25 3.29 2.97
N HIS A 25 -11.31 2.39 1.99
CA HIS A 25 -12.50 1.59 1.68
C HIS A 25 -12.46 0.18 2.27
N MET A 26 -11.40 -0.16 3.01
CA MET A 26 -11.29 -1.46 3.65
C MET A 26 -12.28 -1.54 4.82
N PRO A 27 -13.01 -2.66 4.99
CA PRO A 27 -13.83 -2.86 6.17
C PRO A 27 -12.98 -2.72 7.43
N HIS A 28 -13.40 -1.83 8.34
CA HIS A 28 -12.67 -1.51 9.55
C HIS A 28 -12.29 -2.76 10.37
N GLU A 29 -13.14 -3.78 10.31
CA GLU A 29 -13.09 -4.98 11.15
C GLU A 29 -11.93 -5.94 10.82
N ILE A 30 -11.37 -5.85 9.61
CA ILE A 30 -10.46 -6.88 9.06
C ILE A 30 -9.04 -6.78 9.62
N CYS A 31 -8.63 -5.60 10.09
CA CYS A 31 -7.28 -5.36 10.59
C CYS A 31 -7.27 -4.59 11.92
N LEU A 32 -8.37 -4.62 12.66
CA LEU A 32 -8.47 -3.98 13.99
C LEU A 32 -7.31 -4.45 14.88
N ASP A 33 -6.58 -3.48 15.43
CA ASP A 33 -5.46 -3.67 16.35
C ASP A 33 -4.26 -4.49 15.82
N MET A 34 -4.25 -4.82 14.52
CA MET A 34 -3.12 -5.50 13.90
C MET A 34 -1.97 -4.54 13.60
N LYS A 35 -0.74 -5.04 13.80
CA LYS A 35 0.49 -4.39 13.34
C LYS A 35 1.25 -5.35 12.44
N LEU A 36 1.22 -5.09 11.14
CA LEU A 36 1.87 -5.92 10.14
C LEU A 36 3.32 -5.46 9.95
N ASN A 37 4.27 -6.39 10.15
CA ASN A 37 5.71 -6.08 10.24
C ASN A 37 6.57 -6.65 9.10
N PHE A 38 5.97 -7.31 8.11
CA PHE A 38 6.71 -7.65 6.89
C PHE A 38 6.96 -6.39 6.05
N PRO A 39 7.98 -6.37 5.18
CA PRO A 39 8.24 -5.22 4.33
C PRO A 39 7.04 -4.87 3.43
N ILE A 40 6.59 -3.63 3.52
CA ILE A 40 5.49 -3.08 2.71
C ILE A 40 5.99 -1.86 1.94
N THR A 41 5.66 -1.80 0.66
CA THR A 41 5.93 -0.63 -0.19
C THR A 41 4.62 -0.13 -0.79
N ILE A 42 4.34 1.16 -0.65
CA ILE A 42 3.19 1.81 -1.25
C ILE A 42 3.67 2.88 -2.21
N TYR A 43 3.19 2.84 -3.45
CA TYR A 43 3.29 3.96 -4.38
C TYR A 43 1.91 4.60 -4.52
N HIS A 44 1.85 5.93 -4.39
CA HIS A 44 0.61 6.68 -4.51
C HIS A 44 0.82 7.96 -5.33
N GLY A 45 -0.06 8.22 -6.30
CA GLY A 45 0.00 9.41 -7.11
C GLY A 45 -0.37 10.65 -6.31
N ASN A 46 0.43 11.72 -6.38
CA ASN A 46 0.10 13.00 -5.74
C ASN A 46 -1.06 13.74 -6.42
N ARG A 47 -1.44 13.33 -7.64
CA ARG A 47 -2.59 13.82 -8.40
C ARG A 47 -3.73 12.80 -8.42
N ASP A 48 -3.71 11.83 -7.50
CA ASP A 48 -4.79 10.89 -7.32
C ASP A 48 -6.03 11.59 -6.75
N ASN A 49 -7.03 11.78 -7.62
CA ASN A 49 -8.33 12.36 -7.28
C ASN A 49 -9.42 11.29 -7.08
N VAL A 50 -9.06 10.00 -7.14
CA VAL A 50 -9.97 8.86 -6.94
C VAL A 50 -9.85 8.36 -5.51
N ILE A 51 -8.61 8.14 -5.06
CA ILE A 51 -8.27 7.69 -3.71
C ILE A 51 -7.29 8.70 -3.09
N PRO A 52 -7.73 9.56 -2.15
CA PRO A 52 -6.87 10.59 -1.59
C PRO A 52 -5.63 10.01 -0.88
N PRO A 53 -4.39 10.39 -1.31
CA PRO A 53 -3.16 9.82 -0.75
C PRO A 53 -3.00 10.08 0.75
N GLY A 54 -3.51 11.22 1.25
CA GLY A 54 -3.42 11.58 2.66
C GLY A 54 -4.17 10.61 3.58
N GLU A 55 -5.40 10.23 3.21
CA GLU A 55 -6.20 9.27 3.98
C GLU A 55 -5.54 7.89 4.01
N VAL A 56 -5.04 7.45 2.86
CA VAL A 56 -4.34 6.18 2.71
C VAL A 56 -3.07 6.15 3.54
N TYR A 57 -2.28 7.23 3.53
CA TYR A 57 -1.07 7.34 4.34
C TYR A 57 -1.35 7.26 5.85
N GLU A 58 -2.40 7.95 6.32
CA GLU A 58 -2.79 7.93 7.74
C GLU A 58 -3.23 6.55 8.21
N ILE A 59 -3.88 5.77 7.35
CA ILE A 59 -4.24 4.37 7.64
C ILE A 59 -2.99 3.48 7.59
N ALA A 60 -2.19 3.61 6.52
CA ALA A 60 -1.00 2.81 6.29
C ALA A 60 0.00 2.91 7.45
N ARG A 61 0.29 4.12 7.95
CA ARG A 61 1.26 4.32 9.04
C ARG A 61 0.81 3.74 10.39
N LYS A 62 -0.49 3.49 10.57
CA LYS A 62 -1.04 2.85 11.77
C LYS A 62 -1.01 1.33 11.67
N LEU A 63 -1.27 0.81 10.48
CA LEU A 63 -1.40 -0.62 10.21
C LEU A 63 -0.04 -1.31 9.97
N PHE A 64 0.91 -0.61 9.34
CA PHE A 64 2.17 -1.16 8.88
C PHE A 64 3.35 -0.60 9.68
N THR A 65 4.14 -1.47 10.30
CA THR A 65 5.33 -1.06 11.08
C THR A 65 6.61 -1.01 10.25
N ASN A 66 6.62 -1.64 9.08
CA ASN A 66 7.74 -1.66 8.14
C ASN A 66 7.30 -1.10 6.77
N LEU A 67 6.91 0.17 6.77
CA LEU A 67 6.32 0.87 5.63
C LEU A 67 7.36 1.71 4.89
N SER A 68 7.52 1.47 3.60
CA SER A 68 8.11 2.41 2.64
C SER A 68 6.97 3.06 1.84
N TYR A 69 6.77 4.36 2.01
CA TYR A 69 5.71 5.11 1.32
C TYR A 69 6.31 6.08 0.31
N HIS A 70 5.86 6.00 -0.93
CA HIS A 70 6.33 6.83 -2.04
C HIS A 70 5.16 7.62 -2.62
N LEU A 71 5.11 8.91 -2.30
CA LEU A 71 4.22 9.86 -2.98
C LEU A 71 4.90 10.33 -4.26
N VAL A 72 4.37 9.94 -5.42
CA VAL A 72 5.00 10.15 -6.73
C VAL A 72 4.25 11.19 -7.56
N PRO A 73 4.92 11.92 -8.47
CA PRO A 73 4.30 12.92 -9.32
C PRO A 73 3.44 12.30 -10.45
N ASP A 74 2.39 11.58 -10.09
CA ASP A 74 1.59 10.76 -11.02
C ASP A 74 0.09 10.79 -10.66
N ASP A 75 -0.73 10.22 -11.54
CA ASP A 75 -2.18 10.04 -11.33
C ASP A 75 -2.52 8.76 -10.55
N HIS A 76 -3.82 8.48 -10.38
CA HIS A 76 -4.31 7.28 -9.69
C HIS A 76 -3.80 5.99 -10.31
N SER A 77 -3.69 5.93 -11.63
CA SER A 77 -3.26 4.74 -12.37
C SER A 77 -1.75 4.55 -12.38
N LEU A 78 -0.99 5.53 -11.87
CA LEU A 78 0.46 5.48 -11.77
C LEU A 78 1.12 5.19 -13.13
N HIS A 79 0.55 5.68 -14.23
CA HIS A 79 0.95 5.30 -15.59
C HIS A 79 2.45 5.48 -15.86
N SER A 80 3.03 6.57 -15.35
CA SER A 80 4.45 6.88 -15.57
C SER A 80 5.33 6.11 -14.60
N THR A 81 4.89 6.02 -13.34
CA THR A 81 5.63 5.38 -12.26
C THR A 81 5.72 3.88 -12.50
N PHE A 82 4.59 3.21 -12.78
CA PHE A 82 4.51 1.76 -12.95
C PHE A 82 5.51 1.22 -13.96
N VAL A 83 5.66 1.90 -15.11
CA VAL A 83 6.58 1.50 -16.19
C VAL A 83 8.04 1.69 -15.78
N GLY A 84 8.33 2.68 -14.93
CA GLY A 84 9.68 3.00 -14.47
C GLY A 84 10.14 2.28 -13.20
N LEU A 85 9.28 1.48 -12.56
CA LEU A 85 9.66 0.72 -11.37
C LEU A 85 10.63 -0.41 -11.72
N ASP A 86 11.69 -0.55 -10.93
CA ASP A 86 12.56 -1.72 -10.93
C ASP A 86 11.83 -2.90 -10.27
N TRP A 87 11.04 -3.60 -11.07
CA TRP A 87 10.24 -4.74 -10.62
C TRP A 87 11.08 -5.89 -10.10
N ASP A 88 12.26 -6.12 -10.67
CA ASP A 88 13.14 -7.22 -10.24
C ASP A 88 13.62 -6.98 -8.81
N SER A 89 14.05 -5.76 -8.49
CA SER A 89 14.40 -5.37 -7.12
C SER A 89 13.19 -5.44 -6.18
N LEU A 90 12.03 -4.93 -6.63
CA LEU A 90 10.81 -4.92 -5.81
C LEU A 90 10.28 -6.32 -5.51
N LEU A 91 10.43 -7.30 -6.41
CA LEU A 91 9.88 -8.65 -6.25
C LEU A 91 10.84 -9.66 -5.63
N SER A 92 12.13 -9.33 -5.50
CA SER A 92 13.14 -10.16 -4.82
C SER A 92 12.89 -10.37 -3.30
#